data_AF-A0AAV2SXR7-F1
#
_entry.id   AF-A0AAV2SXR7-F1
#
_cell.length_a   1.000
_cell.length_b   1.000
_cell.length_c   1.000
_cell.angle_alpha   90.00
_cell.angle_beta   90.00
_cell.angle_gamma   90.00
#
_symmetry.space_group_name_H-M   'P 1'
#
loop_
_entity.id
_entity.type
_entity.pdbx_description
1 polymer ?
#
loop_
_entity_poly.entity_id
_entity_poly.type
_entity_poly.pdbx_seq_one_letter_code
_entity_poly.pdbx_strand_id
1 'polypeptide(L)'
;YRRDLDLSESTDKPLSLYDFKGNVSFCLRNQNRPLARSVGRPSTSQACVKPTLRGPKRKLPPKPVIEDQIGHVPLGLTKRGRCKNSGCTGVPMYFCMKCKVYLCIGNGKNCFALFHGVDFDMSDFPN
;
A
#
# COMPACT_ATOMS: atom_id res chain seq x y z
N TYR A 1 17.03 -38.68 1.90
CA TYR A 1 18.06 -38.70 0.85
C TYR A 1 19.33 -39.41 1.31
N ARG A 2 20.20 -38.81 2.15
CA ARG A 2 21.41 -39.53 2.64
C ARG A 2 21.08 -40.78 3.47
N ARG A 3 20.08 -40.68 4.36
CA ARG A 3 19.58 -41.81 5.16
C ARG A 3 19.02 -42.96 4.30
N ASP A 4 18.42 -42.64 3.15
CA ASP A 4 17.83 -43.64 2.26
C ASP A 4 18.89 -44.25 1.32
N LEU A 5 20.02 -43.54 1.11
CA LEU A 5 21.18 -44.03 0.37
C LEU A 5 21.87 -45.17 1.11
N ASP A 6 22.01 -45.04 2.43
CA ASP A 6 22.62 -46.07 3.29
C ASP A 6 21.79 -47.37 3.34
N LEU A 7 20.51 -47.28 2.97
CA LEU A 7 19.60 -48.43 2.86
C LEU A 7 19.52 -49.00 1.45
N SER A 8 20.08 -48.30 0.45
CA SER A 8 20.10 -48.76 -0.94
C SER A 8 21.42 -49.44 -1.25
N GLU A 9 21.39 -50.69 -1.72
CA GLU A 9 22.59 -51.42 -2.19
C GLU A 9 23.11 -50.91 -3.54
N SER A 10 22.70 -49.71 -3.99
CA SER A 10 23.08 -49.17 -5.28
C SER A 10 24.51 -48.64 -5.27
N THR A 11 25.33 -49.09 -6.22
CA THR A 11 26.71 -48.63 -6.40
C THR A 11 26.83 -47.31 -7.18
N ASP A 12 25.71 -46.75 -7.63
CA ASP A 12 25.70 -45.55 -8.45
C ASP A 12 25.88 -44.27 -7.64
N LYS A 13 26.52 -43.28 -8.26
CA LYS A 13 26.73 -41.99 -7.62
C LYS A 13 25.38 -41.28 -7.42
N PRO A 14 25.05 -40.86 -6.18
CA PRO A 14 23.83 -40.12 -5.91
C PRO A 14 23.78 -38.80 -6.69
N LEU A 15 22.62 -38.50 -7.28
CA LEU A 15 22.32 -37.19 -7.88
C LEU A 15 22.53 -36.06 -6.87
N SER A 16 22.96 -34.89 -7.33
CA SER A 16 22.95 -33.71 -6.47
C SER A 16 21.53 -33.37 -6.05
N LEU A 17 21.36 -32.74 -4.89
CA LEU A 17 20.04 -32.31 -4.41
C LEU A 17 19.38 -31.34 -5.40
N TYR A 18 20.17 -30.52 -6.09
CA TYR A 18 19.71 -29.62 -7.14
C TYR A 18 19.12 -30.39 -8.33
N ASP A 19 19.86 -31.36 -8.86
CA ASP A 19 19.43 -32.18 -10.00
C ASP A 19 18.23 -33.05 -9.66
N PHE A 20 18.20 -33.62 -8.47
CA PHE A 20 17.06 -34.39 -7.97
C PHE A 20 15.78 -33.55 -7.95
N LYS A 21 15.83 -32.34 -7.37
CA LYS A 21 14.68 -31.43 -7.35
C LYS A 21 14.28 -31.00 -8.76
N GLY A 22 15.26 -30.76 -9.63
CA GLY A 22 15.04 -30.44 -11.04
C GLY A 22 14.26 -31.56 -11.75
N ASN A 23 14.70 -32.81 -11.60
CA ASN A 23 14.05 -33.97 -12.19
C ASN A 23 12.64 -34.20 -11.63
N VAL A 24 12.44 -34.10 -10.31
CA VAL A 24 11.11 -34.20 -9.71
C VAL A 24 10.17 -33.13 -10.27
N SER A 25 10.64 -31.88 -10.36
CA SER A 25 9.84 -30.78 -10.90
C SER A 25 9.49 -30.98 -12.38
N PHE A 26 10.44 -31.48 -13.17
CA PHE A 26 10.24 -31.77 -14.60
C PHE A 26 9.22 -32.91 -14.80
N CYS A 27 9.37 -34.00 -14.05
CA CYS A 27 8.46 -35.13 -14.10
C CYS A 27 7.03 -34.71 -13.72
N LEU A 28 6.86 -33.99 -12.61
CA LEU A 28 5.55 -33.52 -12.17
C LEU A 28 4.91 -32.52 -13.15
N ARG A 29 5.70 -31.64 -13.76
CA ARG A 29 5.22 -30.70 -14.78
C ARG A 29 4.69 -31.41 -16.02
N ASN A 30 5.27 -32.55 -16.36
CA ASN A 30 5.00 -33.25 -17.61
C ASN A 30 4.05 -34.44 -17.45
N GLN A 31 3.89 -34.96 -16.22
CA GLN A 31 2.89 -35.98 -15.91
C GLN A 31 1.47 -35.37 -15.97
N ASN A 32 0.54 -36.10 -16.59
CA ASN A 32 -0.87 -35.72 -16.75
C ASN A 32 -1.15 -34.48 -17.60
N ARG A 33 -0.25 -34.10 -18.51
CA ARG A 33 -0.57 -33.05 -19.48
C ARG A 33 -1.62 -33.58 -20.47
N PRO A 34 -2.85 -33.03 -20.52
CA PRO A 34 -3.83 -33.45 -21.51
C PRO A 34 -3.28 -33.16 -22.92
N LEU A 35 -3.51 -34.07 -23.86
CA LEU A 35 -3.12 -33.93 -25.28
C LEU A 35 -3.75 -32.67 -25.93
N ALA A 36 -4.76 -32.09 -25.31
CA ALA A 36 -5.31 -30.78 -25.65
C ALA A 36 -4.54 -29.66 -24.93
N ARG A 37 -3.71 -28.92 -25.67
CA ARG A 37 -3.26 -27.59 -25.22
C ARG A 37 -4.48 -26.67 -25.16
N SER A 38 -4.96 -26.38 -23.97
CA SER A 38 -5.83 -25.23 -23.73
C SER A 38 -5.68 -24.74 -22.30
N VAL A 39 -4.62 -23.97 -22.05
CA VAL A 39 -4.72 -22.84 -21.13
C VAL A 39 -4.01 -21.67 -21.80
N GLY A 40 -4.82 -20.91 -22.51
CA GLY A 40 -4.51 -19.62 -23.08
C GLY A 40 -5.76 -19.15 -23.82
N ARG A 41 -6.40 -18.08 -23.33
CA ARG A 41 -7.40 -17.37 -24.13
C ARG A 41 -6.75 -17.02 -25.48
N PRO A 42 -7.36 -17.35 -26.63
CA PRO A 42 -6.70 -17.24 -27.92
C PRO A 42 -6.28 -15.79 -28.20
N SER A 43 -5.03 -15.63 -28.61
CA SER A 43 -4.40 -14.35 -28.92
C SER A 43 -4.93 -13.80 -30.25
N THR A 44 -5.88 -12.86 -30.21
CA THR A 44 -5.98 -11.84 -31.25
C THR A 44 -4.93 -10.78 -30.93
N SER A 45 -4.12 -10.44 -31.93
CA SER A 45 -3.05 -9.45 -31.90
C SER A 45 -3.44 -8.14 -31.19
N GLN A 46 -3.07 -8.01 -29.93
CA GLN A 46 -2.81 -6.72 -29.30
C GLN A 46 -1.64 -6.91 -28.36
N ALA A 47 -0.60 -6.11 -28.60
CA ALA A 47 0.60 -6.08 -27.78
C ALA A 47 0.20 -6.04 -26.30
N CYS A 48 0.53 -7.12 -25.58
CA CYS A 48 0.33 -7.18 -24.14
C CYS A 48 1.35 -6.23 -23.50
N VAL A 49 0.95 -4.97 -23.34
CA VAL A 49 1.56 -4.08 -22.36
C VAL A 49 1.34 -4.77 -21.03
N LYS A 50 2.36 -5.46 -20.53
CA LYS A 50 2.32 -6.09 -19.21
C LYS A 50 1.97 -5.00 -18.21
N PRO A 51 0.77 -4.99 -17.58
CA PRO A 51 0.56 -4.09 -16.47
C PRO A 51 1.57 -4.52 -15.41
N THR A 52 2.45 -3.61 -15.01
CA THR A 52 3.30 -3.86 -13.86
C THR A 52 2.37 -4.23 -12.71
N LEU A 53 2.54 -5.44 -12.17
CA LEU A 53 1.81 -5.94 -11.01
C LEU A 53 2.24 -5.10 -9.81
N ARG A 54 1.79 -3.85 -9.74
CA ARG A 54 1.83 -3.10 -8.50
C ARG A 54 0.94 -3.88 -7.55
N GLY A 55 1.49 -4.23 -6.38
CA GLY A 55 0.83 -5.07 -5.37
C GLY A 55 -0.55 -4.56 -4.95
N PRO A 56 -1.20 -5.22 -3.98
CA PRO A 56 -2.58 -4.92 -3.59
C PRO A 56 -2.81 -3.42 -3.41
N LYS A 57 -3.53 -2.80 -4.34
CA LYS A 57 -3.93 -1.41 -4.20
C LYS A 57 -4.99 -1.38 -3.11
N ARG A 58 -4.75 -0.61 -2.04
CA ARG A 58 -5.81 -0.28 -1.07
C ARG A 58 -7.01 0.24 -1.87
N LYS A 59 -8.21 -0.27 -1.57
CA LYS A 59 -9.45 0.21 -2.21
C LYS A 59 -9.57 1.69 -1.88
N LEU A 60 -9.49 2.56 -2.88
CA LEU A 60 -9.79 3.96 -2.67
C LEU A 60 -11.28 4.09 -2.31
N PRO A 61 -11.65 5.02 -1.42
CA PRO A 61 -13.05 5.36 -1.20
C PRO A 61 -13.69 5.84 -2.51
N PRO A 62 -15.03 5.76 -2.63
CA PRO A 62 -15.74 6.19 -3.82
C PRO A 62 -15.51 7.69 -4.08
N LYS A 63 -15.46 8.10 -5.36
CA LYS A 63 -15.26 9.49 -5.78
C LYS A 63 -16.06 10.54 -4.99
N PRO A 64 -17.36 10.38 -4.70
CA PRO A 64 -18.10 11.37 -3.91
C PRO A 64 -17.53 11.59 -2.50
N VAL A 65 -16.93 10.56 -1.89
CA VAL A 65 -16.28 10.65 -0.58
C VAL A 65 -14.91 11.32 -0.68
N ILE A 66 -14.20 11.15 -1.81
CA ILE A 66 -12.93 11.83 -2.07
C ILE A 66 -13.17 13.32 -2.37
N GLU A 67 -14.24 13.62 -3.11
CA GLU A 67 -14.60 14.96 -3.56
C GLU A 67 -15.48 15.72 -2.56
N ASP A 68 -15.72 15.16 -1.37
CA ASP A 68 -16.55 15.77 -0.34
C ASP A 68 -15.87 17.06 0.15
N GLN A 69 -16.24 18.20 -0.44
CA GLN A 69 -15.59 19.52 -0.25
C GLN A 69 -15.89 20.16 1.12
N ILE A 70 -16.28 19.37 2.10
CA ILE A 70 -16.93 19.84 3.33
C ILE A 70 -15.91 20.07 4.47
N GLY A 71 -14.67 19.59 4.29
CA GLY A 71 -13.62 19.61 5.30
C GLY A 71 -13.03 20.99 5.62
N HIS A 72 -12.73 21.23 6.90
CA HIS A 72 -11.84 22.31 7.31
C HIS A 72 -10.40 21.88 7.05
N VAL A 73 -9.76 22.47 6.03
CA VAL A 73 -8.37 22.15 5.66
C VAL A 73 -7.46 23.32 6.04
N PRO A 74 -6.39 23.08 6.82
CA PRO A 74 -5.38 24.09 7.09
C PRO A 74 -4.43 24.24 5.90
N LEU A 75 -4.30 25.46 5.40
CA LEU A 75 -3.36 25.84 4.35
C LEU A 75 -2.24 26.68 4.95
N GLY A 76 -0.98 26.29 4.72
CA GLY A 76 0.17 27.10 5.10
C GLY A 76 0.37 28.26 4.12
N LEU A 77 0.32 29.49 4.61
CA LEU A 77 0.60 30.70 3.84
C LEU A 77 1.94 31.30 4.24
N THR A 78 2.55 32.03 3.31
CA THR A 78 3.75 32.86 3.58
C THR A 78 3.42 34.04 4.49
N LYS A 79 2.21 34.60 4.36
CA LYS A 79 1.72 35.68 5.20
C LYS A 79 1.22 35.13 6.52
N ARG A 80 1.64 35.76 7.61
CA ARG A 80 1.14 35.46 8.95
C ARG A 80 -0.04 36.36 9.29
N GLY A 81 -1.01 35.83 10.02
CA GLY A 81 -2.17 36.57 10.50
C GLY A 81 -2.37 36.36 12.00
N ARG A 82 -3.21 37.19 12.63
CA ARG A 82 -3.56 37.01 14.04
C ARG A 82 -4.54 35.85 14.19
N CYS A 83 -4.30 34.98 15.17
CA CYS A 83 -5.18 33.87 15.49
C CYS A 83 -6.58 34.40 15.85
N LYS A 84 -7.64 33.80 15.27
CA LYS A 84 -9.02 34.20 15.54
C LYS A 84 -9.68 33.45 16.69
N ASN A 85 -8.99 32.46 17.27
CA ASN A 85 -9.49 31.71 18.42
C ASN A 85 -9.58 32.61 19.67
N SER A 86 -10.65 32.49 20.45
CA SER A 86 -10.88 33.29 21.66
C SER A 86 -9.76 33.06 22.69
N GLY A 87 -9.16 34.14 23.19
CA GLY A 87 -8.07 34.07 24.17
C GLY A 87 -6.69 33.74 23.59
N CYS A 88 -6.56 33.58 22.26
CA CYS A 88 -5.27 33.36 21.62
C CYS A 88 -4.66 34.68 21.11
N THR A 89 -3.39 34.92 21.44
CA THR A 89 -2.59 36.05 20.92
C THR A 89 -1.58 35.63 19.86
N GLY A 90 -1.62 34.37 19.44
CA GLY A 90 -0.67 33.81 18.47
C GLY A 90 -0.80 34.42 17.07
N VAL A 91 0.29 34.36 16.31
CA VAL A 91 0.38 34.85 14.93
C VAL A 91 0.69 33.66 14.00
N PRO A 92 -0.30 32.81 13.70
CA PRO A 92 -0.09 31.61 12.90
C PRO A 92 0.15 31.89 11.41
N MET A 93 0.81 30.92 10.77
CA MET A 93 1.01 30.86 9.32
C MET A 93 -0.06 30.01 8.62
N TYR A 94 -0.90 29.33 9.39
CA TYR A 94 -1.94 28.45 8.88
C TYR A 94 -3.29 29.15 8.81
N PHE A 95 -4.02 28.87 7.74
CA PHE A 95 -5.29 29.48 7.39
C PHE A 95 -6.30 28.39 7.01
N CYS A 96 -7.51 28.44 7.55
CA CYS A 96 -8.58 27.53 7.15
C CYS A 96 -9.16 27.96 5.80
N MET A 97 -9.08 27.12 4.77
CA MET A 97 -9.61 27.46 3.43
C MET A 97 -11.12 27.73 3.43
N LYS A 98 -11.87 26.95 4.21
CA LYS A 98 -13.34 27.04 4.29
C LYS A 98 -13.80 28.27 5.07
N CYS A 99 -13.24 28.50 6.26
CA CYS A 99 -13.66 29.59 7.15
C CYS A 99 -12.92 30.90 6.92
N LYS A 100 -11.84 30.88 6.14
CA LYS A 100 -10.98 32.02 5.85
C LYS A 100 -10.41 32.71 7.10
N VAL A 101 -9.98 31.92 8.09
CA VAL A 101 -9.44 32.40 9.37
C VAL A 101 -8.05 31.84 9.63
N TYR A 102 -7.20 32.63 10.28
CA TYR A 102 -5.89 32.24 10.75
C TYR A 102 -5.98 31.54 12.11
N LEU A 103 -5.42 30.34 12.24
CA LEU A 103 -5.50 29.50 13.44
C LEU A 103 -4.15 28.83 13.75
N CYS A 104 -3.78 28.78 15.02
CA CYS A 104 -2.53 28.15 15.47
C CYS A 104 -2.56 26.63 15.36
N ILE A 105 -1.49 26.09 14.78
CA ILE A 105 -1.18 24.66 14.69
C ILE A 105 0.29 24.52 15.08
N GLY A 106 0.58 23.79 16.16
CA GLY A 106 1.93 23.58 16.65
C GLY A 106 1.99 22.69 17.88
N ASN A 107 3.21 22.38 18.32
CA ASN A 107 3.46 21.47 19.43
C ASN A 107 2.99 22.12 20.75
N GLY A 108 1.90 21.59 21.31
CA GLY A 108 1.32 22.01 22.59
C GLY A 108 0.08 22.91 22.52
N LYS A 109 -0.27 23.49 21.36
CA LYS A 109 -1.52 24.26 21.17
C LYS A 109 -2.06 24.10 19.76
N ASN A 110 -3.26 23.53 19.63
CA ASN A 110 -3.96 23.39 18.36
C ASN A 110 -5.28 24.17 18.38
N CYS A 111 -5.21 25.47 18.08
CA CYS A 111 -6.39 26.33 17.98
C CYS A 111 -7.27 25.95 16.78
N PHE A 112 -6.72 25.27 15.77
CA PHE A 112 -7.49 24.80 14.62
C PHE A 112 -8.50 23.72 15.01
N ALA A 113 -8.04 22.71 15.77
CA ALA A 113 -8.90 21.66 16.31
C ALA A 113 -10.00 22.23 17.22
N LEU A 114 -9.61 23.08 18.19
CA LEU A 114 -10.54 23.70 19.15
C LEU A 114 -11.62 24.56 18.47
N PHE A 115 -11.25 25.31 17.43
CA PHE A 115 -12.18 26.20 16.73
C PHE A 115 -13.16 25.44 15.82
N HIS A 116 -12.76 24.28 15.30
CA HIS A 116 -13.57 23.49 14.36
C HIS A 116 -14.23 22.24 14.97
N GLY A 117 -14.01 21.95 16.26
CA GLY A 117 -14.51 20.74 16.91
C GLY A 117 -13.99 19.46 16.26
N VAL A 118 -12.81 19.53 15.65
CA VAL A 118 -12.16 18.36 15.05
C VAL A 118 -11.29 17.75 16.14
N ASP A 119 -11.78 16.69 16.77
CA ASP A 119 -10.99 15.87 17.68
C ASP A 119 -9.93 15.15 16.85
N PHE A 120 -8.71 15.66 16.91
CA PHE A 120 -7.55 15.00 16.31
C PHE A 120 -7.03 14.00 17.33
N ASP A 121 -7.57 12.78 17.33
CA ASP A 121 -7.08 11.73 18.22
C ASP A 121 -5.71 11.26 17.73
N MET A 122 -4.69 11.52 18.56
CA MET A 122 -3.30 11.17 18.27
C MET A 122 -3.08 9.65 18.33
N SER A 123 -4.07 8.85 18.78
CA SER A 123 -4.02 7.40 18.75
C SER A 123 -4.18 6.78 17.35
N ASP A 124 -4.66 7.53 16.36
CA ASP A 124 -4.95 7.00 15.02
C ASP A 124 -3.71 6.83 14.11
N PHE A 125 -2.54 7.31 14.56
CA PHE A 125 -1.29 7.18 13.82
C PHE A 125 -0.29 6.32 14.58
N PRO A 126 -0.13 5.03 14.23
CA PRO A 126 0.96 4.23 14.76
C PRO A 126 2.31 4.80 14.29
N ASN A 127 3.24 4.87 15.25
CA ASN A 127 4.62 5.35 15.12
C ASN A 127 5.41 4.55 14.07
#